data_AF-A0A1V1PFQ9-F1
#
_entry.id   AF-A0A1V1PFQ9-F1
#
_cell.length_a   1.000
_cell.length_b   1.000
_cell.length_c   1.000
_cell.angle_alpha   90.00
_cell.angle_beta   90.00
_cell.angle_gamma   90.00
#
_symmetry.space_group_name_H-M   'P 1'
#
loop_
_entity.id
_entity.type
_entity.pdbx_description
1 polymer ?
#
loop_
_entity_poly.entity_id
_entity_poly.type
_entity_poly.pdbx_seq_one_letter_code
_entity_poly.pdbx_strand_id
1 'polypeptide(L)'
;MSDFLKVENISGFNKLVIYLGSQIGNLVNVNELASTLGLNNRTIQTYLDILKHTFIFDFVTPYFTNKRKELSKMPKVFASDMSIVHYATKAFYSEYRMIPGNWIENFVFIHLKTNDPLNFYRTNSGAEIDFLIHQHQLIIPIEVKFRKKVSIPIIFKNFAKQYSISHSIILSQDTINQEQNVYTIPVSLLPFILN
;
A
#
# COMPACT_ATOMS: atom_id res chain seq x y z
N MET A 1 20.94 0.63 -20.63
CA MET A 1 19.79 0.37 -19.75
C MET A 1 18.45 0.67 -20.43
N SER A 2 18.29 1.80 -21.15
CA SER A 2 17.09 2.10 -21.95
C SER A 2 16.79 1.05 -23.03
N ASP A 3 17.81 0.54 -23.73
CA ASP A 3 17.66 -0.49 -24.77
C ASP A 3 17.16 -1.85 -24.26
N PHE A 4 17.37 -2.16 -22.96
CA PHE A 4 16.91 -3.43 -22.37
C PHE A 4 15.42 -3.37 -21.99
N LEU A 5 14.92 -2.19 -21.65
CA LEU A 5 13.55 -2.00 -21.15
C LEU A 5 12.59 -1.45 -22.22
N LYS A 6 13.06 -1.15 -23.45
CA LYS A 6 12.28 -0.56 -24.54
C LYS A 6 11.47 0.68 -24.11
N VAL A 7 12.07 1.53 -23.29
CA VAL A 7 11.44 2.80 -22.87
C VAL A 7 11.61 3.83 -23.97
N GLU A 8 10.58 4.01 -24.80
CA GLU A 8 10.60 4.94 -25.94
C GLU A 8 10.54 6.42 -25.50
N ASN A 9 9.70 6.72 -24.50
CA ASN A 9 9.53 8.07 -23.98
C ASN A 9 10.07 8.16 -22.54
N ILE A 10 11.36 8.49 -22.42
CA ILE A 10 12.08 8.62 -21.14
C ILE A 10 11.49 9.74 -20.27
N SER A 11 11.10 10.87 -20.87
CA SER A 11 10.51 11.99 -20.12
C SER A 11 9.19 11.58 -19.46
N GLY A 12 8.32 10.90 -20.21
CA GLY A 12 7.06 10.35 -19.71
C GLY A 12 7.27 9.29 -18.63
N PHE A 13 8.27 8.40 -18.79
CA PHE A 13 8.63 7.41 -17.79
C PHE A 13 9.08 8.07 -16.47
N ASN A 14 9.97 9.06 -16.55
CA ASN A 14 10.46 9.77 -15.35
C ASN A 14 9.32 10.53 -14.64
N LYS A 15 8.41 11.16 -15.41
CA LYS A 15 7.22 11.80 -14.84
C LYS A 15 6.28 10.78 -14.17
N LEU A 16 6.14 9.58 -14.73
CA LEU A 16 5.37 8.51 -14.11
C LEU A 16 5.96 8.10 -12.75
N VAL A 17 7.28 7.94 -12.66
CA VAL A 17 7.97 7.63 -11.38
C VAL A 17 7.69 8.71 -10.33
N ILE A 18 7.81 9.99 -10.70
CA ILE A 18 7.52 11.11 -9.79
C ILE A 18 6.04 11.10 -9.38
N TYR A 19 5.13 10.89 -10.33
CA TYR A 19 3.70 10.85 -10.06
C TYR A 19 3.36 9.74 -9.07
N LEU A 20 3.78 8.50 -9.34
CA LEU A 20 3.54 7.34 -8.47
C LEU A 20 4.14 7.55 -7.08
N GLY A 21 5.38 8.04 -6.99
CA GLY A 21 6.05 8.34 -5.73
C GLY A 21 5.30 9.39 -4.90
N SER A 22 4.63 10.35 -5.54
CA SER A 22 3.84 11.37 -4.83
C SER A 22 2.50 10.85 -4.29
N GLN A 23 1.98 9.74 -4.82
CA GLN A 23 0.68 9.18 -4.45
C GLN A 23 0.76 7.76 -3.87
N ILE A 24 1.91 7.37 -3.31
CA ILE A 24 2.05 6.09 -2.58
C ILE A 24 0.90 5.87 -1.59
N GLY A 25 0.47 4.62 -1.46
CA GLY A 25 -0.72 4.21 -0.70
C GLY A 25 -2.05 4.37 -1.45
N ASN A 26 -2.11 5.09 -2.58
CA ASN A 26 -3.36 5.33 -3.32
C ASN A 26 -3.57 4.35 -4.49
N LEU A 27 -4.82 4.28 -4.95
CA LEU A 27 -5.24 3.48 -6.09
C LEU A 27 -4.63 4.01 -7.40
N VAL A 28 -4.18 3.09 -8.26
CA VAL A 28 -3.60 3.41 -9.57
C VAL A 28 -4.66 3.38 -10.64
N ASN A 29 -5.04 4.56 -11.15
CA ASN A 29 -5.93 4.71 -12.28
C ASN A 29 -5.13 4.95 -13.57
N VAL A 30 -5.05 3.93 -14.44
CA VAL A 30 -4.29 4.01 -15.70
C VAL A 30 -4.80 5.11 -16.63
N ASN A 31 -6.12 5.35 -16.68
CA ASN A 31 -6.69 6.40 -17.53
C ASN A 31 -6.32 7.80 -17.04
N GLU A 32 -6.30 8.00 -15.72
CA GLU A 32 -5.86 9.25 -15.11
C GLU A 32 -4.38 9.50 -15.40
N LEU A 33 -3.52 8.50 -15.16
CA LEU A 33 -2.09 8.57 -15.46
C LEU A 33 -1.83 8.90 -16.94
N ALA A 34 -2.54 8.23 -17.85
CA ALA A 34 -2.42 8.45 -19.29
C ALA A 34 -2.77 9.90 -19.66
N SER A 35 -3.91 10.41 -19.16
CA SER A 35 -4.36 11.77 -19.37
C SER A 35 -3.37 12.81 -18.82
N THR A 36 -2.94 12.65 -17.56
CA THR A 36 -2.03 13.58 -16.89
C THR A 36 -0.64 13.63 -17.53
N LEU A 37 -0.14 12.48 -18.00
CA LEU A 37 1.21 12.37 -18.55
C LEU A 37 1.27 12.57 -20.07
N GLY A 38 0.12 12.68 -20.75
CA GLY A 38 0.06 12.77 -22.21
C GLY A 38 0.55 11.49 -22.90
N LEU A 39 0.33 10.33 -22.27
CA LEU A 39 0.72 9.01 -22.78
C LEU A 39 -0.53 8.18 -23.06
N ASN A 40 -0.44 7.20 -23.96
CA ASN A 40 -1.54 6.26 -24.14
C ASN A 40 -1.56 5.21 -23.02
N ASN A 41 -2.72 4.60 -22.78
CA ASN A 41 -2.91 3.58 -21.74
C ASN A 41 -1.96 2.38 -21.86
N ARG A 42 -1.63 1.95 -23.08
CA ARG A 42 -0.75 0.80 -23.32
C ARG A 42 0.69 1.12 -22.88
N THR A 43 1.17 2.33 -23.15
CA THR A 43 2.48 2.81 -22.69
C THR A 43 2.51 2.89 -21.17
N ILE A 44 1.46 3.43 -20.53
CA ILE A 44 1.38 3.44 -19.06
C ILE A 44 1.45 2.02 -18.50
N GLN A 45 0.65 1.08 -19.01
CA GLN A 45 0.68 -0.32 -18.55
C GLN A 45 2.07 -0.94 -18.71
N THR A 46 2.70 -0.74 -19.87
CA THR A 46 4.07 -1.23 -20.12
C THR A 46 5.06 -0.65 -19.11
N TYR A 47 4.94 0.64 -18.79
CA TYR A 47 5.81 1.28 -17.81
C TYR A 47 5.55 0.82 -16.37
N LEU A 48 4.28 0.60 -16.00
CA LEU A 48 3.94 0.02 -14.69
C LEU A 48 4.51 -1.40 -14.56
N ASP A 49 4.44 -2.22 -15.61
CA ASP A 49 5.03 -3.55 -15.64
C ASP A 49 6.57 -3.49 -15.49
N ILE A 50 7.23 -2.57 -16.19
CA ILE A 50 8.67 -2.33 -16.02
C ILE A 50 8.99 -1.95 -14.58
N LEU A 51 8.26 -1.02 -13.98
CA LEU A 51 8.50 -0.55 -12.60
C LEU A 51 8.27 -1.66 -11.57
N LYS A 52 7.31 -2.55 -11.82
CA LYS A 52 7.07 -3.76 -11.02
C LYS A 52 8.22 -4.75 -11.13
N HIS A 53 8.63 -5.08 -12.35
CA HIS A 53 9.68 -6.08 -12.60
C HIS A 53 11.10 -5.57 -12.34
N THR A 54 11.27 -4.27 -12.13
CA THR A 54 12.53 -3.67 -11.67
C THR A 54 12.55 -3.36 -10.17
N PHE A 55 11.53 -3.78 -9.42
CA PHE A 55 11.43 -3.61 -7.95
C PHE A 55 11.53 -2.13 -7.51
N ILE A 56 10.98 -1.22 -8.31
CA ILE A 56 10.89 0.21 -7.96
C ILE A 56 9.56 0.48 -7.26
N PHE A 57 8.48 -0.05 -7.82
CA PHE A 57 7.14 0.03 -7.23
C PHE A 57 6.49 -1.34 -7.20
N ASP A 58 5.70 -1.58 -6.16
CA ASP A 58 4.82 -2.72 -6.03
C ASP A 58 3.36 -2.26 -6.15
N PHE A 59 2.53 -3.16 -6.67
CA PHE A 59 1.10 -2.91 -6.92
C PHE A 59 0.28 -3.94 -6.15
N VAL A 60 -0.24 -3.53 -5.00
CA VAL A 60 -0.98 -4.39 -4.07
C VAL A 60 -2.44 -4.42 -4.48
N THR A 61 -2.97 -5.60 -4.82
CA THR A 61 -4.36 -5.78 -5.24
C THR A 61 -5.31 -5.88 -4.04
N PRO A 62 -6.57 -5.47 -4.21
CA PRO A 62 -7.58 -5.70 -3.17
C PRO A 62 -7.91 -7.19 -3.07
N TYR A 63 -8.17 -7.67 -1.88
CA TYR A 63 -8.54 -9.06 -1.64
C TYR A 63 -9.96 -9.35 -2.12
N PHE A 64 -10.08 -10.36 -2.97
CA PHE A 64 -11.35 -10.95 -3.38
C PHE A 64 -11.22 -12.47 -3.38
N THR A 65 -12.26 -13.17 -2.91
CA THR A 65 -12.34 -14.63 -3.04
C THR A 65 -12.43 -15.08 -4.50
N ASN A 66 -13.00 -14.24 -5.38
CA ASN A 66 -13.04 -14.47 -6.81
C ASN A 66 -11.86 -13.79 -7.51
N LYS A 67 -10.90 -14.61 -7.98
CA LYS A 67 -9.70 -14.14 -8.69
C LYS A 67 -10.00 -13.35 -9.96
N ARG A 68 -11.07 -13.65 -10.71
CA ARG A 68 -11.44 -12.83 -11.88
C ARG A 68 -11.88 -11.43 -11.49
N LYS A 69 -12.61 -11.30 -10.37
CA LYS A 69 -12.97 -9.98 -9.84
C LYS A 69 -11.74 -9.23 -9.36
N GLU A 70 -10.81 -9.90 -8.67
CA GLU A 70 -9.54 -9.30 -8.22
C GLU A 70 -8.76 -8.65 -9.36
N LEU A 71 -8.57 -9.36 -10.48
CA LEU A 71 -7.82 -8.89 -11.65
C LEU A 71 -8.40 -7.61 -12.29
N SER A 72 -9.69 -7.33 -12.10
CA SER A 72 -10.35 -6.16 -12.67
C SER A 72 -10.23 -4.89 -11.81
N LYS A 73 -9.66 -5.00 -10.60
CA LYS A 73 -9.66 -3.90 -9.63
C LYS A 73 -8.34 -3.16 -9.61
N MET A 74 -8.43 -1.86 -9.37
CA MET A 74 -7.26 -1.00 -9.27
C MET A 74 -6.41 -1.43 -8.05
N PRO A 75 -5.09 -1.63 -8.23
CA PRO A 75 -4.19 -1.86 -7.13
C PRO A 75 -3.83 -0.55 -6.42
N LYS A 76 -3.34 -0.63 -5.19
CA LYS A 76 -2.59 0.46 -4.53
C LYS A 76 -1.12 0.42 -4.95
N VAL A 77 -0.48 1.58 -5.12
CA VAL A 77 0.96 1.67 -5.40
C VAL A 77 1.76 1.88 -4.12
N PHE A 78 2.84 1.13 -3.97
CA PHE A 78 3.84 1.33 -2.92
C PHE A 78 5.23 1.35 -3.52
N ALA A 79 6.09 2.23 -3.01
CA ALA A 79 7.50 2.27 -3.37
C ALA A 79 8.25 1.20 -2.57
N SER A 80 9.18 0.50 -3.24
CA SER A 80 10.01 -0.52 -2.59
C SER A 80 11.05 0.08 -1.63
N ASP A 81 11.31 1.39 -1.71
CA ASP A 81 12.17 2.14 -0.80
C ASP A 81 11.65 3.56 -0.58
N MET A 82 11.84 4.10 0.64
CA MET A 82 11.38 5.46 0.99
C MET A 82 12.15 6.57 0.28
N SER A 83 13.38 6.33 -0.18
CA SER A 83 14.17 7.27 -0.97
C SER A 83 13.51 7.61 -2.30
N ILE A 84 12.72 6.70 -2.89
CA ILE A 84 11.93 6.94 -4.10
C ILE A 84 10.83 7.97 -3.81
N VAL A 85 10.13 7.81 -2.68
CA VAL A 85 9.09 8.73 -2.21
C VAL A 85 9.69 10.10 -1.94
N HIS A 86 10.84 10.14 -1.26
CA HIS A 86 11.57 11.39 -1.01
C HIS A 86 12.03 12.06 -2.30
N TYR A 87 12.57 11.31 -3.27
CA TYR A 87 12.96 11.84 -4.57
C TYR A 87 11.78 12.47 -5.32
N ALA A 88 10.62 11.80 -5.33
CA ALA A 88 9.43 12.26 -6.03
C ALA A 88 8.82 13.52 -5.41
N THR A 89 8.76 13.59 -4.08
CA THR A 89 8.07 14.66 -3.35
C THR A 89 8.99 15.81 -2.94
N LYS A 90 10.29 15.54 -2.80
CA LYS A 90 11.30 16.41 -2.17
C LYS A 90 10.89 16.85 -0.75
N ALA A 91 10.01 16.09 -0.11
CA ALA A 91 9.48 16.44 1.20
C ALA A 91 10.45 16.02 2.31
N PHE A 92 10.55 16.88 3.32
CA PHE A 92 11.31 16.63 4.53
C PHE A 92 10.45 17.00 5.74
N TYR A 93 10.45 16.14 6.75
CA TYR A 93 9.65 16.31 7.96
C TYR A 93 10.58 16.34 9.16
N SER A 94 10.64 17.48 9.86
CA SER A 94 11.48 17.67 11.04
C SER A 94 10.92 16.99 12.30
N GLU A 95 9.62 16.70 12.31
CA GLU A 95 8.96 16.08 13.44
C GLU A 95 8.20 14.82 13.03
N TYR A 96 8.26 13.79 13.87
CA TYR A 96 7.60 12.50 13.62
C TYR A 96 6.10 12.65 13.34
N ARG A 97 5.40 13.53 14.07
CA ARG A 97 3.96 13.77 13.91
C ARG A 97 3.55 14.43 12.59
N MET A 98 4.52 15.00 11.85
CA MET A 98 4.26 15.66 10.57
C MET A 98 4.29 14.69 9.39
N ILE A 99 4.78 13.46 9.61
CA ILE A 99 4.90 12.47 8.55
C ILE A 99 3.48 12.08 8.07
N PRO A 100 3.19 12.19 6.76
CA PRO A 100 1.90 11.82 6.21
C PRO A 100 1.55 10.35 6.43
N GLY A 101 0.27 10.05 6.62
CA GLY A 101 -0.21 8.68 6.84
C GLY A 101 0.23 7.71 5.73
N ASN A 102 0.20 8.15 4.47
CA ASN A 102 0.60 7.30 3.35
C ASN A 102 2.10 6.96 3.35
N TRP A 103 2.98 7.84 3.84
CA TRP A 103 4.41 7.52 4.04
C TRP A 103 4.58 6.43 5.10
N ILE A 104 3.79 6.50 6.16
CA ILE A 104 3.78 5.47 7.21
C ILE A 104 3.22 4.16 6.64
N GLU A 105 2.16 4.18 5.84
CA GLU A 105 1.66 2.99 5.14
C GLU A 105 2.73 2.39 4.22
N ASN A 106 3.51 3.20 3.50
CA ASN A 106 4.60 2.69 2.67
C ASN A 106 5.75 2.10 3.50
N PHE A 107 6.09 2.71 4.63
CA PHE A 107 7.04 2.13 5.58
C PHE A 107 6.55 0.77 6.10
N VAL A 108 5.26 0.66 6.44
CA VAL A 108 4.63 -0.60 6.86
C VAL A 108 4.70 -1.62 5.73
N PHE A 109 4.32 -1.23 4.51
CA PHE A 109 4.40 -2.09 3.33
C PHE A 109 5.78 -2.72 3.17
N ILE A 110 6.86 -1.94 3.27
CA ILE A 110 8.24 -2.42 3.13
C ILE A 110 8.54 -3.56 4.13
N HIS A 111 8.00 -3.49 5.35
CA HIS A 111 8.20 -4.51 6.38
C HIS A 111 7.22 -5.69 6.28
N LEU A 112 6.04 -5.48 5.69
CA LEU A 112 5.06 -6.53 5.47
C LEU A 112 5.32 -7.34 4.19
N LYS A 113 6.14 -6.80 3.26
CA LYS A 113 6.44 -7.44 2.00
C LYS A 113 7.30 -8.69 2.23
N THR A 114 6.65 -9.85 2.23
CA THR A 114 7.28 -11.18 2.26
C THR A 114 7.06 -11.91 0.93
N ASN A 115 7.37 -13.21 0.87
CA ASN A 115 7.02 -14.06 -0.27
C ASN A 115 5.52 -14.40 -0.33
N ASP A 116 4.77 -14.17 0.75
CA ASP A 116 3.34 -14.43 0.79
C ASP A 116 2.54 -13.27 0.17
N PRO A 117 1.33 -13.55 -0.36
CA PRO A 117 0.48 -12.49 -0.87
C PRO A 117 0.19 -11.44 0.18
N LEU A 118 0.40 -10.17 -0.17
CA LEU A 118 -0.08 -9.03 0.60
C LEU A 118 -1.22 -8.40 -0.19
N ASN A 119 -2.35 -8.15 0.47
CA ASN A 119 -3.52 -7.50 -0.13
C ASN A 119 -4.00 -6.35 0.75
N PHE A 120 -4.91 -5.54 0.24
CA PHE A 120 -5.73 -4.64 1.05
C PHE A 120 -7.20 -5.07 0.97
N TYR A 121 -8.08 -4.57 1.83
CA TYR A 121 -9.52 -4.76 1.69
C TYR A 121 -10.18 -3.43 1.30
N ARG A 122 -11.18 -3.47 0.41
CA ARG A 122 -11.99 -2.30 0.08
C ARG A 122 -13.43 -2.69 -0.20
N THR A 123 -14.37 -2.02 0.47
CA THR A 123 -15.80 -2.19 0.21
C THR A 123 -16.24 -1.38 -1.02
N ASN A 124 -17.42 -1.68 -1.56
CA ASN A 124 -18.02 -0.88 -2.63
C ASN A 124 -18.30 0.58 -2.18
N SER A 125 -18.53 0.80 -0.87
CA SER A 125 -18.70 2.13 -0.29
C SER A 125 -17.37 2.87 -0.06
N GLY A 126 -16.23 2.26 -0.39
CA GLY A 126 -14.91 2.87 -0.32
C GLY A 126 -14.22 2.79 1.04
N ALA A 127 -14.79 2.07 2.02
CA ALA A 127 -14.11 1.82 3.29
C ALA A 127 -13.00 0.78 3.09
N GLU A 128 -11.84 0.99 3.72
CA GLU A 128 -10.64 0.19 3.48
C GLU A 128 -10.09 -0.44 4.77
N ILE A 129 -9.40 -1.57 4.59
CA ILE A 129 -8.38 -2.06 5.52
C ILE A 129 -7.06 -2.02 4.78
N ASP A 130 -6.05 -1.37 5.35
CA ASP A 130 -4.81 -1.04 4.64
C ASP A 130 -4.04 -2.26 4.17
N PHE A 131 -3.91 -3.28 5.04
CA PHE A 131 -3.22 -4.52 4.70
C PHE A 131 -3.92 -5.76 5.27
N LEU A 132 -3.80 -6.87 4.55
CA LEU A 132 -4.24 -8.20 4.93
C LEU A 132 -3.06 -9.15 4.78
N ILE A 133 -2.60 -9.73 5.90
CA ILE A 133 -1.61 -10.80 5.91
C ILE A 133 -2.33 -12.13 5.93
N HIS A 134 -1.88 -13.07 5.10
CA HIS A 134 -2.43 -14.42 5.04
C HIS A 134 -1.55 -15.37 5.86
N GLN A 135 -2.13 -16.04 6.84
CA GLN A 135 -1.48 -17.08 7.63
C GLN A 135 -2.32 -18.36 7.59
N HIS A 136 -1.91 -19.32 6.76
CA HIS A 136 -2.66 -20.55 6.50
C HIS A 136 -4.09 -20.26 6.01
N GLN A 137 -5.10 -20.56 6.83
CA GLN A 137 -6.53 -20.33 6.53
C GLN A 137 -7.07 -19.06 7.20
N LEU A 138 -6.23 -18.32 7.92
CA LEU A 138 -6.59 -17.13 8.68
C LEU A 138 -6.05 -15.88 8.01
N ILE A 139 -6.81 -14.79 8.11
CA ILE A 139 -6.41 -13.48 7.62
C ILE A 139 -6.21 -12.55 8.83
N ILE A 140 -5.10 -11.84 8.85
CA ILE A 140 -4.83 -10.80 9.85
C ILE A 140 -5.01 -9.44 9.19
N PRO A 141 -6.12 -8.73 9.44
CA PRO A 141 -6.31 -7.36 9.00
C PRO A 141 -5.45 -6.39 9.82
N ILE A 142 -4.78 -5.48 9.12
CA ILE A 142 -3.93 -4.44 9.68
C ILE A 142 -4.38 -3.08 9.18
N GLU A 143 -4.61 -2.17 10.13
CA GLU A 143 -4.93 -0.77 9.85
C GLU A 143 -3.79 0.14 10.32
N VAL A 144 -3.40 1.10 9.49
CA VAL A 144 -2.44 2.14 9.84
C VAL A 144 -3.20 3.38 10.32
N LYS A 145 -3.02 3.73 11.58
CA LYS A 145 -3.61 4.92 12.22
C LYS A 145 -2.53 5.66 12.98
N PHE A 146 -1.71 6.39 12.23
CA PHE A 146 -0.56 7.14 12.76
C PHE A 146 -0.97 8.37 13.58
N ARG A 147 -1.52 8.13 14.76
CA ARG A 147 -1.99 9.11 15.74
C ARG A 147 -1.99 8.48 17.13
N LYS A 148 -2.00 9.32 18.17
CA LYS A 148 -2.02 8.85 19.58
C LYS A 148 -3.34 8.22 20.00
N LYS A 149 -4.46 8.86 19.68
CA LYS A 149 -5.79 8.32 20.02
C LYS A 149 -6.32 7.50 18.86
N VAL A 150 -6.43 6.20 19.08
CA VAL A 150 -6.91 5.22 18.10
C VAL A 150 -8.17 4.57 18.65
N SER A 151 -9.21 4.49 17.82
CA SER A 151 -10.42 3.70 18.08
C SER A 151 -10.46 2.52 17.11
N ILE A 152 -11.10 1.43 17.53
CA ILE A 152 -11.27 0.24 16.69
C ILE A 152 -12.16 0.60 15.48
N PRO A 153 -11.67 0.42 14.23
CA PRO A 153 -12.48 0.67 13.04
C PRO A 153 -13.66 -0.29 12.94
N ILE A 154 -14.86 0.24 12.61
CA ILE A 154 -16.07 -0.57 12.38
C ILE A 154 -15.85 -1.63 11.29
N ILE A 155 -14.98 -1.35 10.31
CA ILE A 155 -14.70 -2.26 9.20
C ILE A 155 -14.10 -3.59 9.67
N PHE A 156 -13.34 -3.63 10.77
CA PHE A 156 -12.83 -4.88 11.34
C PHE A 156 -13.98 -5.80 11.77
N LYS A 157 -15.00 -5.25 12.44
CA LYS A 157 -16.18 -6.01 12.83
C LYS A 157 -16.94 -6.57 11.63
N ASN A 158 -17.03 -5.80 10.54
CA ASN A 158 -17.69 -6.26 9.32
C ASN A 158 -16.86 -7.31 8.57
N PHE A 159 -15.54 -7.14 8.53
CA PHE A 159 -14.63 -8.09 7.92
C PHE A 159 -14.63 -9.43 8.65
N ALA A 160 -14.60 -9.41 9.99
CA ALA A 160 -14.64 -10.60 10.85
C ALA A 160 -15.94 -11.43 10.72
N LYS A 161 -17.04 -10.83 10.24
CA LYS A 161 -18.29 -11.57 9.95
C LYS A 161 -18.21 -12.38 8.67
N GLN A 162 -17.34 -11.98 7.74
CA GLN A 162 -17.26 -12.56 6.40
C GLN A 162 -16.05 -13.50 6.25
N TYR A 163 -14.99 -13.26 7.00
CA TYR A 163 -13.73 -13.98 6.89
C TYR A 163 -13.24 -14.45 8.25
N SER A 164 -12.62 -15.63 8.27
CA SER A 164 -11.94 -16.16 9.45
C SER A 164 -10.68 -15.35 9.75
N ILE A 165 -10.69 -14.65 10.89
CA ILE A 165 -9.54 -13.87 11.36
C ILE A 165 -9.06 -14.39 12.71
N SER A 166 -7.75 -14.38 12.94
CA SER A 166 -7.18 -14.77 14.24
C SER A 166 -7.22 -13.62 15.25
N HIS A 167 -6.87 -12.41 14.79
CA HIS A 167 -6.89 -11.14 15.51
C HIS A 167 -6.78 -10.00 14.48
N SER A 168 -6.92 -8.75 14.93
CA SER A 168 -6.66 -7.56 14.10
C SER A 168 -5.54 -6.73 14.71
N ILE A 169 -4.81 -5.99 13.88
CA ILE A 169 -3.72 -5.12 14.32
C ILE A 169 -4.03 -3.68 13.91
N ILE A 170 -3.79 -2.73 14.81
CA ILE A 170 -3.73 -1.31 14.48
C ILE A 170 -2.33 -0.79 14.76
N LEU A 171 -1.69 -0.27 13.72
CA LEU A 171 -0.38 0.39 13.82
C LEU A 171 -0.62 1.86 14.17
N SER A 172 -0.25 2.23 15.39
CA SER A 172 -0.41 3.57 15.95
C SER A 172 0.90 4.35 15.97
N GLN A 173 0.84 5.61 16.41
CA GLN A 173 2.06 6.41 16.59
C GLN A 173 2.90 5.92 17.78
N ASP A 174 2.26 5.67 18.92
CA ASP A 174 2.93 5.42 20.20
C ASP A 174 2.08 4.61 21.21
N THR A 175 0.94 4.07 20.80
CA THR A 175 0.01 3.37 21.70
C THR A 175 0.24 1.87 21.69
N ILE A 176 0.40 1.30 22.88
CA ILE A 176 0.33 -0.14 23.14
C ILE A 176 -0.98 -0.40 23.90
N ASN A 177 -1.88 -1.18 23.31
CA ASN A 177 -3.13 -1.56 23.95
C ASN A 177 -3.64 -2.88 23.36
N GLN A 178 -4.43 -3.62 24.14
CA GLN A 178 -5.21 -4.74 23.65
C GLN A 178 -6.65 -4.56 24.09
N GLU A 179 -7.56 -4.49 23.12
CA GLU A 179 -9.00 -4.42 23.38
C GLU A 179 -9.70 -5.48 22.54
N GLN A 180 -10.44 -6.37 23.21
CA GLN A 180 -11.04 -7.55 22.58
C GLN A 180 -9.95 -8.39 21.87
N ASN A 181 -10.09 -8.58 20.56
CA ASN A 181 -9.14 -9.31 19.71
C ASN A 181 -8.36 -8.37 18.77
N VAL A 182 -8.19 -7.11 19.20
CA VAL A 182 -7.49 -6.07 18.45
C VAL A 182 -6.27 -5.61 19.24
N TYR A 183 -5.10 -5.74 18.62
CA TYR A 183 -3.83 -5.28 19.17
C TYR A 183 -3.48 -3.94 18.56
N THR A 184 -3.33 -2.91 19.39
CA THR A 184 -2.79 -1.61 18.97
C THR A 184 -1.32 -1.58 19.37
N ILE A 185 -0.43 -1.39 18.40
CA ILE A 185 1.01 -1.36 18.61
C ILE A 185 1.62 -0.14 17.92
N PRO A 186 2.68 0.47 18.46
CA PRO A 186 3.40 1.53 17.76
C PRO A 186 4.01 1.00 16.47
N VAL A 187 3.90 1.76 15.38
CA VAL A 187 4.47 1.39 14.08
C VAL A 187 5.99 1.21 14.13
N SER A 188 6.67 1.90 15.04
CA SER A 188 8.11 1.75 15.27
C SER A 188 8.53 0.38 15.80
N LEU A 189 7.60 -0.41 16.35
CA LEU A 189 7.88 -1.77 16.81
C LEU A 189 7.75 -2.83 15.71
N LEU A 190 7.20 -2.47 14.54
CA LEU A 190 6.97 -3.41 13.43
C LEU A 190 8.22 -4.22 13.03
N PRO A 191 9.44 -3.63 12.93
CA PRO A 191 10.64 -4.38 12.54
C PRO A 191 11.06 -5.47 13.54
N PHE A 192 10.52 -5.47 14.76
CA PHE A 192 10.88 -6.42 15.81
C PHE A 192 9.85 -7.53 15.99
N ILE A 193 8.66 -7.39 15.39
CA ILE A 193 7.52 -8.30 15.62
C ILE A 193 7.33 -9.28 14.45
N LEU A 194 7.78 -8.92 13.25
CA LEU A 194 7.53 -9.67 12.02
C LEU A 194 8.77 -10.34 11.40
N ASN A 195 9.91 -10.33 12.11
CA ASN A 195 11.15 -10.99 11.72
C ASN A 195 11.35 -12.32 12.44
#